data_AF-A0A803PDM9-F1
#
_entry.id   AF-A0A803PDM9-F1
#
_cell.length_a   1.000
_cell.length_b   1.000
_cell.length_c   1.000
_cell.angle_alpha   90.00
_cell.angle_beta   90.00
_cell.angle_gamma   90.00
#
_symmetry.space_group_name_H-M   'P 1'
#
loop_
_entity.id
_entity.type
_entity.pdbx_description
1 polymer ?
#
loop_
_entity_poly.entity_id
_entity_poly.type
_entity_poly.pdbx_seq_one_letter_code
_entity_poly.pdbx_strand_id
1 'polypeptide(L)'
;MIASLSCLLMSWILDLYQSEISEQISNWNHYFYKLFILKKDSSFVENLTCLLETQLPSSPVSQKNDQQVECGICYAQCLPVDDELGDKSGSGTDYMCENISCHKAFHSICLGDWLRSITTTRQSFNVLFGNCPYCSEPVAVKINVAKQ
;
A
#
# COMPACT_ATOMS: atom_id res chain seq x y z
N MET A 1 0.36 -56.00 -48.81
CA MET A 1 -0.30 -54.69 -48.58
C MET A 1 -0.96 -54.56 -47.20
N ILE A 2 -0.95 -55.57 -46.31
CA ILE A 2 -1.69 -55.51 -45.04
C ILE A 2 -0.82 -54.99 -43.86
N ALA A 3 0.51 -55.16 -43.91
CA ALA A 3 1.42 -54.71 -42.84
C ALA A 3 1.60 -53.17 -42.74
N SER A 4 1.18 -52.42 -43.76
CA SER A 4 1.30 -50.95 -43.78
C SER A 4 0.08 -50.26 -43.16
N LEU A 5 -1.12 -50.82 -43.33
CA LEU A 5 -2.35 -50.27 -42.77
C LEU A 5 -2.40 -50.41 -41.24
N SER A 6 -1.90 -51.51 -40.67
CA SER A 6 -1.84 -51.69 -39.21
C SER A 6 -0.85 -50.76 -38.53
N CYS A 7 0.31 -50.47 -39.15
CA CYS A 7 1.28 -49.51 -38.60
C CYS A 7 0.76 -48.07 -38.66
N LEU A 8 0.08 -47.68 -39.75
CA LEU A 8 -0.53 -46.36 -39.86
C LEU A 8 -1.70 -46.17 -38.90
N LEU A 9 -2.54 -47.20 -38.69
CA LEU A 9 -3.60 -47.19 -37.69
C LEU A 9 -3.06 -47.10 -36.26
N MET A 10 -2.00 -47.84 -35.93
CA MET A 10 -1.39 -47.76 -34.60
C MET A 10 -0.72 -46.41 -34.34
N SER A 11 -0.05 -45.82 -35.34
CA SER A 11 0.48 -44.45 -35.22
C SER A 11 -0.65 -43.44 -35.03
N TRP A 12 -1.73 -43.53 -35.81
CA TRP A 12 -2.90 -42.65 -35.65
C TRP A 12 -3.61 -42.79 -34.30
N ILE A 13 -3.71 -44.01 -33.76
CA ILE A 13 -4.29 -44.28 -32.44
C ILE A 13 -3.40 -43.73 -31.33
N LEU A 14 -2.07 -43.89 -31.46
CA LEU A 14 -1.11 -43.27 -30.54
C LEU A 14 -1.16 -41.75 -30.64
N ASP A 15 -1.25 -41.18 -31.84
CA ASP A 15 -1.34 -39.73 -32.05
C ASP A 15 -2.65 -39.14 -31.52
N LEU A 16 -3.78 -39.83 -31.70
CA LEU A 16 -5.09 -39.46 -31.11
C LEU A 16 -5.07 -39.56 -29.58
N TYR A 17 -4.45 -40.60 -29.03
CA TYR A 17 -4.33 -40.75 -27.59
C TYR A 17 -3.37 -39.72 -26.99
N GLN A 18 -2.28 -39.42 -27.70
CA GLN A 18 -1.29 -38.41 -27.32
C GLN A 18 -1.89 -37.00 -27.39
N SER A 19 -2.72 -36.69 -28.39
CA SER A 19 -3.38 -35.40 -28.52
C SER A 19 -4.39 -35.17 -27.40
N GLU A 20 -5.25 -36.16 -27.12
CA GLU A 20 -6.25 -36.08 -26.05
C GLU A 20 -5.58 -35.96 -24.68
N ILE A 21 -4.53 -36.76 -24.41
CA ILE A 21 -3.73 -36.67 -23.19
C ILE A 21 -3.03 -35.31 -23.09
N SER A 22 -2.47 -34.78 -24.20
CA SER A 22 -1.79 -33.48 -24.19
C SER A 22 -2.74 -32.32 -23.90
N GLU A 23 -3.96 -32.37 -24.42
CA GLU A 23 -5.00 -31.36 -24.17
C GLU A 23 -5.49 -31.45 -22.73
N GLN A 24 -5.74 -32.66 -22.22
CA GLN A 24 -6.11 -32.87 -20.83
C GLN A 24 -4.99 -32.46 -19.86
N ILE A 25 -3.72 -32.74 -20.16
CA ILE A 25 -2.56 -32.28 -19.38
C ILE A 25 -2.43 -30.75 -19.46
N SER A 26 -2.69 -30.12 -20.60
CA SER A 26 -2.65 -28.67 -20.74
C SER A 26 -3.74 -27.99 -19.92
N ASN A 27 -4.96 -28.53 -19.94
CA ASN A 27 -6.08 -28.08 -19.12
C ASN A 27 -5.80 -28.32 -17.64
N TRP A 28 -5.30 -29.50 -17.27
CA TRP A 28 -4.89 -29.80 -15.90
C TRP A 28 -3.80 -28.84 -15.43
N ASN A 29 -2.78 -28.57 -16.23
CA ASN A 29 -1.74 -27.60 -15.91
C ASN A 29 -2.32 -26.19 -15.77
N HIS A 30 -3.27 -25.79 -16.62
CA HIS A 30 -3.94 -24.50 -16.51
C HIS A 30 -4.70 -24.37 -15.17
N TYR A 31 -5.50 -25.38 -14.79
CA TYR A 31 -6.23 -25.39 -13.51
C TYR A 31 -5.29 -25.53 -12.30
N PHE A 32 -4.23 -26.32 -12.42
CA PHE A 32 -3.26 -26.55 -11.35
C PHE A 32 -2.39 -25.31 -11.10
N TYR A 33 -1.94 -24.62 -12.16
CA TYR A 33 -1.27 -23.32 -12.03
C TYR A 33 -2.20 -22.27 -11.43
N LYS A 34 -3.49 -22.23 -11.81
CA LYS A 34 -4.46 -21.28 -11.26
C LYS A 34 -4.73 -21.48 -9.76
N LEU A 35 -4.80 -22.72 -9.29
CA LEU A 35 -4.89 -23.04 -7.85
C LEU A 35 -3.57 -22.80 -7.11
N PHE A 36 -2.42 -22.98 -7.76
CA PHE A 36 -1.09 -22.76 -7.17
C PHE A 36 -0.65 -21.29 -7.12
N ILE A 37 -1.21 -20.42 -7.98
CA ILE A 37 -0.91 -18.97 -7.99
C ILE A 37 -1.56 -18.20 -6.83
N LEU A 38 -2.44 -18.82 -6.03
CA LEU A 38 -2.78 -18.30 -4.70
C LEU A 38 -1.57 -18.43 -3.77
N LYS A 39 -0.56 -17.59 -3.97
CA LYS A 39 0.64 -17.58 -3.16
C LYS A 39 0.29 -16.99 -1.79
N LYS A 40 0.69 -17.69 -0.73
CA LYS A 40 0.62 -17.18 0.64
C LYS A 40 1.35 -15.83 0.80
N ASP A 41 2.38 -15.62 -0.02
CA ASP A 41 3.23 -14.42 0.00
C ASP A 41 2.81 -13.34 -1.01
N SER A 42 1.75 -13.58 -1.80
CA SER A 42 1.18 -12.56 -2.68
C SER A 42 0.11 -11.75 -1.96
N SER A 43 -0.01 -10.48 -2.34
CA SER A 43 -1.06 -9.63 -1.80
C SER A 43 -2.44 -10.19 -2.18
N PHE A 44 -3.43 -9.92 -1.33
CA PHE A 44 -4.80 -10.32 -1.57
C PHE A 44 -5.33 -9.83 -2.94
N VAL A 45 -4.90 -8.63 -3.36
CA VAL A 45 -5.31 -8.01 -4.64
C VAL A 45 -4.76 -8.79 -5.84
N GLU A 46 -3.50 -9.22 -5.79
CA GLU A 46 -2.89 -10.03 -6.85
C GLU A 46 -3.57 -11.38 -6.99
N ASN A 47 -3.86 -12.02 -5.85
CA ASN A 47 -4.58 -13.29 -5.79
C ASN A 47 -5.97 -13.19 -6.43
N LEU A 48 -6.72 -12.13 -6.11
CA LEU A 48 -8.05 -11.90 -6.70
C LEU A 48 -8.00 -11.59 -8.19
N THR A 49 -7.04 -10.78 -8.63
CA THR A 49 -6.84 -10.45 -10.04
C THR A 49 -6.55 -11.71 -10.85
N CYS A 50 -5.70 -12.60 -10.33
CA CYS A 50 -5.41 -13.89 -10.96
C CYS A 50 -6.62 -14.83 -11.00
N LEU A 51 -7.40 -14.91 -9.91
CA LEU A 51 -8.54 -15.81 -9.83
C LEU A 51 -9.66 -15.42 -10.80
N LEU A 52 -9.96 -14.12 -10.86
CA LEU A 52 -11.09 -13.58 -11.62
C LEU A 52 -10.75 -13.36 -13.11
N GLU A 53 -9.48 -13.56 -13.51
CA GLU A 53 -8.97 -13.34 -14.87
C GLU A 53 -9.33 -11.95 -15.44
N THR A 54 -9.52 -10.99 -14.54
CA THR A 54 -9.89 -9.62 -14.86
C THR A 54 -9.08 -8.69 -14.00
N GLN A 55 -8.77 -7.52 -14.55
CA GLN A 55 -8.23 -6.45 -13.72
C GLN A 55 -9.34 -6.04 -12.75
N LEU A 56 -9.05 -6.13 -11.45
CA LEU A 56 -9.95 -5.58 -10.45
C LEU A 56 -10.18 -4.11 -10.81
N PRO A 57 -11.45 -3.64 -10.83
CA PRO A 57 -11.73 -2.25 -11.05
C PRO A 57 -10.97 -1.47 -9.98
N SER A 58 -9.88 -0.85 -10.39
CA SER A 58 -9.23 0.17 -9.58
C SER A 58 -10.30 1.21 -9.35
N SER A 59 -10.49 1.64 -8.09
CA SER A 59 -11.41 2.73 -7.77
C SER A 59 -11.24 3.78 -8.86
N PRO A 60 -12.29 4.10 -9.65
CA PRO A 60 -12.17 5.11 -10.69
C PRO A 60 -11.67 6.32 -9.93
N VAL A 61 -10.40 6.67 -10.16
CA VAL A 61 -9.60 7.58 -9.35
C VAL A 61 -10.57 8.53 -8.71
N SER A 62 -10.82 8.28 -7.42
CA SER A 62 -11.79 9.07 -6.68
C SER A 62 -11.48 10.49 -7.09
N GLN A 63 -12.41 11.16 -7.76
CA GLN A 63 -12.42 12.60 -7.81
C GLN A 63 -12.71 13.08 -6.38
N LYS A 64 -11.85 12.69 -5.43
CA LYS A 64 -11.58 13.45 -4.23
C LYS A 64 -10.58 14.48 -4.71
N ASN A 65 -11.12 15.47 -5.42
CA ASN A 65 -10.57 16.81 -5.37
C ASN A 65 -10.97 17.49 -4.05
N ASP A 66 -11.09 16.72 -2.97
CA ASP A 66 -11.01 17.23 -1.61
C ASP A 66 -9.55 17.03 -1.24
N GLN A 67 -8.77 18.07 -1.54
CA GLN A 67 -7.37 18.28 -1.16
C GLN A 67 -7.01 17.44 0.08
N GLN A 68 -6.41 16.27 -0.13
CA GLN A 68 -6.04 15.40 0.97
C GLN A 68 -5.03 16.19 1.81
N VAL A 69 -5.41 16.51 3.05
CA VAL A 69 -4.63 17.37 3.93
C VAL A 69 -3.43 16.57 4.45
N GLU A 70 -2.34 16.64 3.70
CA GLU A 70 -1.07 15.99 4.02
C GLU A 70 -0.25 16.82 5.02
N CYS A 71 0.55 16.11 5.81
CA CYS A 71 1.50 16.73 6.72
C CYS A 71 2.60 17.45 5.93
N GLY A 72 2.83 18.73 6.19
CA GLY A 72 3.90 19.53 5.57
C GLY A 72 5.33 19.14 5.97
N ILE A 73 5.56 17.99 6.59
CA ILE A 73 6.91 17.52 6.95
C ILE A 73 7.16 16.14 6.37
N CYS A 74 6.30 15.17 6.69
CA CYS A 74 6.44 13.80 6.21
C CYS A 74 5.68 13.53 4.90
N TYR A 75 4.87 14.48 4.43
CA TYR A 75 4.02 14.37 3.23
C TYR A 75 3.05 13.17 3.26
N ALA A 76 2.84 12.57 4.42
CA ALA A 76 1.88 11.49 4.61
C ALA A 76 0.56 12.06 5.16
N GLN A 77 -0.54 11.39 4.81
CA GLN A 77 -1.87 11.70 5.33
C GLN A 77 -2.01 11.22 6.77
N CYS A 78 -1.52 9.99 7.04
CA CYS A 78 -1.54 9.36 8.35
C CYS A 78 -0.13 8.94 8.77
N LEU A 79 0.12 8.93 10.07
CA LEU A 79 1.30 8.29 10.65
C LEU A 79 1.30 6.77 10.37
N PRO A 80 2.46 6.10 10.36
CA PRO A 80 2.52 4.65 10.26
C PRO A 80 1.77 3.99 11.43
N VAL A 81 1.31 2.77 11.21
CA VAL A 81 0.76 1.94 12.28
C VAL A 81 1.92 1.32 13.03
N ASP A 82 2.18 1.83 14.23
CA ASP A 82 3.27 1.41 15.11
C ASP A 82 2.76 1.37 16.56
N ASP A 83 3.10 0.32 17.30
CA ASP A 83 2.75 0.16 18.71
C ASP A 83 3.45 1.21 19.59
N GLU A 84 4.64 1.69 19.19
CA GLU A 84 5.39 2.74 19.91
C GLU A 84 4.70 4.11 19.84
N LEU A 85 3.91 4.35 18.79
CA LEU A 85 3.15 5.58 18.61
C LEU A 85 1.85 5.61 19.43
N GLY A 86 1.44 4.47 20.01
CA GLY A 86 0.23 4.35 20.83
C GLY A 86 -1.00 4.95 20.14
N ASP A 87 -1.71 5.85 20.83
CA ASP A 87 -2.93 6.51 20.32
C ASP A 87 -2.71 7.37 19.06
N LYS A 88 -1.45 7.64 18.67
CA LYS A 88 -1.09 8.42 17.48
C LYS A 88 -0.80 7.54 16.26
N SER A 89 -0.73 6.23 16.46
CA SER A 89 -0.59 5.23 15.41
C SER A 89 -1.72 5.37 14.37
N GLY A 90 -1.38 5.47 13.08
CA GLY A 90 -2.37 5.65 12.02
C GLY A 90 -3.13 6.99 12.03
N SER A 91 -2.77 7.95 12.89
CA SER A 91 -3.50 9.21 13.03
C SER A 91 -3.18 10.23 11.92
N GLY A 92 -4.19 11.01 11.53
CA GLY A 92 -4.06 12.09 10.55
C GLY A 92 -3.38 13.34 11.11
N THR A 93 -3.25 14.38 10.28
CA THR A 93 -2.75 15.69 10.74
C THR A 93 -3.63 16.26 11.86
N ASP A 94 -3.01 16.64 12.97
CA ASP A 94 -3.70 17.10 14.19
C ASP A 94 -3.24 18.50 14.64
N TYR A 95 -2.36 19.14 13.87
CA TYR A 95 -1.94 20.52 14.04
C TYR A 95 -2.07 21.30 12.73
N MET A 96 -2.57 22.54 12.81
CA MET A 96 -2.68 23.45 11.66
C MET A 96 -2.08 24.80 12.03
N CYS A 97 -1.26 25.36 11.14
CA CYS A 97 -0.69 26.69 11.35
C CYS A 97 -1.79 27.75 11.40
N GLU A 98 -1.76 28.60 12.44
CA GLU A 98 -2.75 29.65 12.69
C GLU A 98 -2.70 30.81 11.69
N ASN A 99 -1.58 30.95 10.97
CA ASN A 99 -1.48 31.96 9.92
C ASN A 99 -2.40 31.58 8.74
N ILE A 100 -3.43 32.40 8.50
CA ILE A 100 -4.45 32.24 7.46
C ILE A 100 -3.87 32.18 6.04
N SER A 101 -2.72 32.81 5.80
CA SER A 101 -2.04 32.72 4.50
C SER A 101 -1.24 31.42 4.35
N CYS A 102 -0.88 30.76 5.46
CA CYS A 102 -0.10 29.53 5.47
C CYS A 102 -0.98 28.27 5.44
N HIS A 103 -1.87 28.14 6.45
CA HIS A 103 -2.78 27.01 6.67
C HIS A 103 -2.15 25.61 6.45
N LYS A 104 -0.85 25.46 6.73
CA LYS A 104 -0.19 24.16 6.60
C LYS A 104 -0.57 23.26 7.77
N ALA A 105 -0.90 22.01 7.44
CA ALA A 105 -1.25 20.98 8.40
C ALA A 105 -0.03 20.08 8.70
N PHE A 106 0.03 19.55 9.90
CA PHE A 106 1.13 18.74 10.40
C PHE A 106 0.60 17.68 11.36
N HIS A 107 1.32 16.56 11.48
CA HIS A 107 1.25 15.75 12.68
C HIS A 107 2.01 16.47 13.80
N SER A 108 1.45 16.53 15.00
CA SER A 108 2.07 17.15 16.17
C SER A 108 3.40 16.48 16.53
N ILE A 109 3.55 15.19 16.22
CA ILE A 109 4.83 14.47 16.37
C ILE A 109 5.86 15.01 15.38
N CYS A 110 5.54 15.06 14.09
CA CYS A 110 6.46 15.57 13.07
C CYS A 110 6.88 17.02 13.35
N LEU A 111 5.93 17.89 13.71
CA LEU A 111 6.25 19.27 14.04
C LEU A 111 7.02 19.39 15.35
N GLY A 112 6.71 18.56 16.35
CA GLY A 112 7.48 18.49 17.60
C GLY A 112 8.94 18.08 17.38
N ASP A 113 9.19 17.06 16.55
CA ASP A 113 10.54 16.60 16.22
C ASP A 113 11.31 17.63 15.40
N TRP A 114 10.65 18.29 14.45
CA TRP A 114 11.21 19.42 13.73
C TRP A 114 11.65 20.54 14.69
N LEU A 115 10.76 20.96 15.60
CA LEU A 115 11.08 22.01 16.56
C LEU A 115 12.24 21.60 17.50
N ARG A 116 12.32 20.34 17.93
CA ARG A 116 13.44 19.85 18.75
C ARG A 116 14.79 19.90 18.04
N SER A 117 14.82 19.84 16.71
CA SER A 117 16.05 19.95 15.91
C SER A 117 16.58 21.39 15.78
N ILE A 118 15.80 22.39 16.19
CA ILE A 118 16.14 23.81 16.06
C ILE A 118 16.63 24.37 17.40
N THR A 119 17.78 25.04 17.38
CA THR A 119 18.44 25.58 18.59
C THR A 119 17.69 26.74 19.25
N THR A 120 16.83 27.44 18.52
CA THR A 120 16.04 28.58 19.03
C THR A 120 14.69 28.18 19.63
N THR A 121 14.32 26.90 19.58
CA THR A 121 13.07 26.39 20.15
C THR A 121 13.09 26.51 21.67
N ARG A 122 11.98 26.97 22.24
CA ARG A 122 11.78 27.06 23.69
C ARG A 122 10.77 26.01 24.12
N GLN A 123 11.00 25.37 25.26
CA GLN A 123 10.03 24.45 25.85
C GLN A 123 9.48 25.04 27.15
N SER A 124 8.17 24.99 27.34
CA SER A 124 7.54 25.22 28.64
C SER A 124 6.62 24.03 28.95
N PHE A 125 6.90 23.34 30.05
CA PHE A 125 6.23 22.09 30.41
C PHE A 125 6.23 21.09 29.24
N ASN A 126 5.05 20.74 28.75
CA ASN A 126 4.81 19.83 27.64
C ASN A 126 4.45 20.56 26.33
N VAL A 127 4.84 21.83 26.19
CA VAL A 127 4.61 22.63 24.98
C VAL A 127 5.93 23.13 24.43
N LEU A 128 6.16 22.89 23.13
CA LEU A 128 7.27 23.45 22.36
C LEU A 128 6.82 24.71 21.63
N PHE A 129 7.60 25.77 21.74
CA PHE A 129 7.40 27.05 21.07
C PHE A 129 8.54 27.29 20.09
N GLY A 130 8.20 27.58 18.85
CA GLY A 130 9.15 27.91 17.81
C GLY A 130 8.44 28.54 16.62
N ASN A 131 8.96 28.30 15.42
CA ASN A 131 8.46 28.93 14.19
C ASN A 131 7.97 27.88 13.19
N CYS A 132 6.91 28.20 12.46
CA CYS A 132 6.40 27.36 11.38
C CYS A 132 7.48 27.16 10.30
N PRO A 133 7.70 25.93 9.78
CA PRO A 133 8.68 25.67 8.73
C PRO A 133 8.43 26.43 7.42
N TYR A 134 7.18 26.88 7.18
CA TYR A 134 6.76 27.46 5.91
C TYR A 134 6.65 28.98 5.95
N CYS A 135 5.97 29.55 6.95
CA CYS A 135 5.74 30.99 7.05
C CYS A 135 6.59 31.67 8.11
N SER A 136 7.36 30.90 8.89
CA SER A 136 8.17 31.41 10.02
C SER A 136 7.40 32.11 11.15
N GLU A 137 6.06 32.13 11.11
CA GLU A 137 5.23 32.63 12.21
C GLU A 137 5.32 31.72 13.45
N PRO A 138 5.09 32.25 14.66
CA PRO A 138 5.12 31.48 15.89
C PRO A 138 4.15 30.29 15.88
N VAL A 139 4.62 29.15 16.39
CA VAL A 139 3.81 27.94 16.59
C VAL A 139 4.03 27.39 18.00
N ALA A 140 2.99 26.76 18.55
CA ALA A 140 3.01 26.12 19.85
C ALA A 140 2.42 24.71 19.74
N VAL A 141 3.24 23.68 20.00
CA VAL A 141 2.82 22.28 19.87
C VAL A 141 2.91 21.57 21.21
N LYS A 142 1.82 20.92 21.61
CA LYS A 142 1.78 20.08 22.81
C LYS A 142 2.41 18.72 22.50
N ILE A 143 3.49 18.38 23.19
CA ILE A 143 4.14 17.07 23.13
C ILE A 143 3.57 16.18 24.24
N ASN A 144 3.07 15.00 23.88
CA ASN A 144 2.75 13.99 24.87
C ASN A 144 4.05 13.26 25.21
N VAL A 145 4.53 13.42 26.43
CA VAL A 145 5.60 12.57 26.94
C VAL A 145 4.94 11.23 27.26
N ALA A 146 5.16 10.21 26.43
CA ALA A 146 4.86 8.85 26.83
C ALA A 146 5.58 8.60 28.16
N LYS A 147 4.84 8.15 29.18
CA LYS A 147 5.47 7.72 30.44
C LYS A 147 6.46 6.61 30.08
N GLN A 148 7.75 6.89 30.24
CA GLN A 148 8.80 5.87 30.26
C GLN A 148 8.54 4.89 31.41
#